data_AF-A0A371JSW5-F1
#
_entry.id   AF-A0A371JSW5-F1
#
_cell.length_a   1.000
_cell.length_b   1.000
_cell.length_c   1.000
_cell.angle_alpha   90.00
_cell.angle_beta   90.00
_cell.angle_gamma   90.00
#
_symmetry.space_group_name_H-M   'P 1'
#
loop_
_entity.id
_entity.type
_entity.pdbx_description
1 polymer ?
#
loop_
_entity_poly.entity_id
_entity_poly.type
_entity_poly.pdbx_seq_one_letter_code
_entity_poly.pdbx_strand_id
1 'polypeptide(L)'
;MDRKSFIKTGIVGSLGLGALPVYGFGENQTEPEPIKTELVKEFVLAGHFNLDKVKNMLNDYPNLIYSSYDWGNGDFEEAIEGAGHKGNKEVANYLIEQGARVNLFVLTMLGKTNLVKPMLEAYPNLIFSKGPHGLTLLHHAEVGGEQSKELYNYLMEKGLTQKSMKLR
;
A
#
# COMPACT_ATOMS: atom_id res chain seq x y z
N MET A 1 -13.90 12.62 -28.50
CA MET A 1 -15.37 12.53 -28.31
C MET A 1 -15.71 13.32 -27.05
N ASP A 2 -16.54 14.35 -27.22
CA ASP A 2 -16.81 15.37 -26.20
C ASP A 2 -18.09 15.03 -25.42
N ARG A 3 -18.01 14.98 -24.09
CA ARG A 3 -19.09 14.57 -23.16
C ARG A 3 -20.39 15.36 -23.40
N LYS A 4 -20.30 16.57 -23.96
CA LYS A 4 -21.46 17.43 -24.25
C LYS A 4 -22.33 16.95 -25.42
N SER A 5 -21.80 16.12 -26.33
CA SER A 5 -22.57 15.64 -27.48
C SER A 5 -23.47 14.43 -27.16
N PHE A 6 -23.18 13.68 -26.10
CA PHE A 6 -23.95 12.50 -25.72
C PHE A 6 -25.34 12.86 -25.16
N ILE A 7 -25.45 13.97 -24.43
CA ILE A 7 -26.72 14.39 -23.79
C ILE A 7 -27.74 14.91 -24.81
N LYS A 8 -27.31 15.49 -25.94
CA LYS A 8 -28.23 16.08 -26.92
C LYS A 8 -28.99 15.07 -27.78
N THR A 9 -28.56 13.81 -27.83
CA THR A 9 -29.13 12.82 -28.76
C THR A 9 -30.23 11.95 -28.11
N GLY A 10 -30.48 12.10 -26.80
CA GLY A 10 -31.34 11.18 -26.04
C GLY A 10 -32.84 11.52 -25.94
N ILE A 11 -33.32 12.69 -26.37
CA ILE A 11 -34.70 13.16 -26.06
C ILE A 11 -35.57 13.36 -27.32
N VAL A 12 -35.49 12.47 -28.30
CA VAL A 12 -36.45 12.47 -29.43
C VAL A 12 -37.22 11.14 -29.53
N GLY A 13 -36.98 10.17 -28.64
CA GLY A 13 -37.37 8.77 -28.87
C GLY A 13 -38.48 8.15 -28.02
N SER A 14 -39.31 8.90 -27.27
CA SER A 14 -40.33 8.25 -26.41
C SER A 14 -41.49 9.17 -26.01
N LEU A 15 -42.36 9.47 -26.97
CA LEU A 15 -43.73 9.87 -26.67
C LEU A 15 -44.53 8.61 -26.31
N GLY A 16 -44.88 8.44 -25.03
CA GLY A 16 -46.00 7.59 -24.62
C GLY A 16 -45.67 6.53 -23.57
N LEU A 17 -45.83 6.91 -22.30
CA LEU A 17 -46.35 6.17 -21.14
C LEU A 17 -45.54 6.46 -19.86
N GLY A 18 -46.18 7.14 -18.91
CA GLY A 18 -45.79 7.12 -17.50
C GLY A 18 -44.73 8.15 -17.08
N ALA A 19 -45.13 9.43 -17.03
CA ALA A 19 -44.41 10.42 -16.23
C ALA A 19 -44.57 10.12 -14.73
N LEU A 20 -43.67 9.33 -14.17
CA LEU A 20 -43.28 9.51 -12.77
C LEU A 20 -41.93 10.20 -12.83
N PRO A 21 -41.82 11.47 -12.41
CA PRO A 21 -40.51 12.05 -12.21
C PRO A 21 -39.93 11.27 -11.03
N VAL A 22 -38.99 10.37 -11.30
CA VAL A 22 -38.07 9.89 -10.28
C VAL A 22 -37.21 11.10 -9.94
N TYR A 23 -37.77 12.02 -9.15
CA TYR A 23 -37.00 12.83 -8.22
C TYR A 23 -36.44 11.83 -7.21
N GLY A 24 -35.47 11.05 -7.65
CA GLY A 24 -34.57 10.38 -6.75
C GLY A 24 -33.95 11.51 -5.95
N PHE A 25 -34.25 11.54 -4.65
CA PHE A 25 -33.54 12.32 -3.68
C PHE A 25 -32.04 12.02 -3.88
N GLY A 26 -31.36 12.85 -4.65
CA GLY A 26 -29.92 12.93 -4.59
C GLY A 26 -29.64 13.52 -3.22
N GLU A 27 -29.42 12.66 -2.21
CA GLU A 27 -28.70 13.10 -1.04
C GLU A 27 -27.45 13.81 -1.55
N ASN A 28 -27.27 15.08 -1.19
CA ASN A 28 -25.96 15.71 -1.26
C ASN A 28 -25.08 14.97 -0.25
N GLN A 29 -24.60 13.79 -0.61
CA GLN A 29 -23.53 13.12 0.11
C GLN A 29 -22.29 13.96 -0.17
N THR A 30 -21.96 14.85 0.75
CA THR A 30 -20.66 15.51 0.76
C THR A 30 -19.62 14.40 0.89
N GLU A 31 -18.81 14.21 -0.14
CA GLU A 31 -17.71 13.25 -0.10
C GLU A 31 -16.83 13.54 1.13
N PRO A 32 -16.32 12.51 1.84
CA PRO A 32 -15.45 12.72 2.97
C PRO A 32 -14.19 13.45 2.51
N GLU A 33 -13.78 14.47 3.27
CA GLU A 33 -12.55 15.20 3.02
C GLU A 33 -11.32 14.27 3.07
N PRO A 34 -10.30 14.47 2.21
CA PRO A 34 -9.06 13.71 2.28
C PRO A 34 -8.38 13.83 3.64
N ILE A 35 -7.70 12.76 4.06
CA ILE A 35 -6.88 12.77 5.27
C ILE A 35 -5.74 13.78 5.09
N LYS A 36 -5.49 14.60 6.11
CA LYS A 36 -4.43 15.62 6.10
C LYS A 36 -3.06 14.96 5.90
N THR A 37 -2.30 15.47 4.94
CA THR A 37 -0.97 14.94 4.57
C THR A 37 -0.01 14.87 5.75
N GLU A 38 -0.05 15.84 6.67
CA GLU A 38 0.79 15.86 7.87
C GLU A 38 0.49 14.68 8.80
N LEU A 39 -0.79 14.29 8.90
CA LEU A 39 -1.21 13.15 9.70
C LEU A 39 -0.75 11.84 9.07
N VAL A 40 -0.84 11.73 7.74
CA VAL A 40 -0.31 10.57 7.00
C VAL A 40 1.20 10.45 7.20
N LYS A 41 1.94 11.56 7.06
CA LYS A 41 3.39 11.59 7.31
C LYS A 41 3.76 11.11 8.70
N GLU A 42 3.06 11.65 9.71
CA GLU A 42 3.28 11.30 11.11
C GLU A 42 3.02 9.81 11.37
N PHE A 43 2.00 9.25 10.74
CA PHE A 43 1.66 7.84 10.86
C PHE A 43 2.71 6.93 10.22
N VAL A 44 3.18 7.28 9.01
CA VAL A 44 4.24 6.54 8.31
C VAL A 44 5.55 6.58 9.11
N LEU A 45 5.93 7.74 9.66
CA LEU A 45 7.08 7.87 10.55
C LEU A 45 6.93 7.03 11.82
N ALA A 46 5.74 6.97 12.42
CA ALA A 46 5.48 6.11 13.57
C ALA A 46 5.64 4.63 13.22
N GLY A 47 5.21 4.21 12.02
CA GLY A 47 5.34 2.84 11.51
C GLY A 47 6.75 2.28 11.56
N HIS A 48 7.78 3.14 11.48
CA HIS A 48 9.16 2.70 11.54
C HIS A 48 9.55 2.10 12.91
N PHE A 49 9.11 2.70 14.04
CA PHE A 49 9.66 2.37 15.37
C PHE A 49 8.70 2.51 16.57
N ASN A 50 7.52 3.10 16.42
CA ASN A 50 6.71 3.53 17.56
C ASN A 50 5.32 2.88 17.58
N LEU A 51 5.25 1.67 18.14
CA LEU A 51 4.01 0.89 18.22
C LEU A 51 2.89 1.62 18.99
N ASP A 52 3.20 2.22 20.12
CA ASP A 52 2.20 2.90 20.95
C ASP A 52 1.58 4.08 20.20
N LYS A 53 2.40 4.84 19.47
CA LYS A 53 1.92 5.92 18.61
C LYS A 53 1.08 5.38 17.45
N VAL A 54 1.50 4.31 16.79
CA VAL A 54 0.70 3.65 15.75
C VAL A 54 -0.67 3.23 16.28
N LYS A 55 -0.72 2.60 17.46
CA LYS A 55 -1.97 2.20 18.14
C LYS A 55 -2.88 3.40 18.41
N ASN A 56 -2.33 4.46 19.03
CA ASN A 56 -3.10 5.67 19.35
C ASN A 56 -3.65 6.34 18.08
N MET A 57 -2.83 6.48 17.03
CA MET A 57 -3.26 7.11 15.78
C MET A 57 -4.33 6.28 15.06
N LEU A 58 -4.26 4.94 15.07
CA LEU A 58 -5.31 4.10 14.48
C LEU A 58 -6.60 4.09 15.29
N ASN A 59 -6.53 4.24 16.62
CA ASN A 59 -7.71 4.41 17.45
C ASN A 59 -8.47 5.70 17.06
N ASP A 60 -7.74 6.80 16.85
CA ASP A 60 -8.34 8.09 16.52
C ASP A 60 -8.75 8.19 15.04
N TYR A 61 -7.97 7.57 14.14
CA TYR A 61 -8.17 7.63 12.69
C TYR A 61 -7.95 6.26 12.04
N PRO A 62 -8.94 5.35 12.07
CA PRO A 62 -8.78 3.97 11.60
C PRO A 62 -8.31 3.84 10.15
N ASN A 63 -8.74 4.75 9.27
CA ASN A 63 -8.39 4.72 7.85
C ASN A 63 -6.96 5.17 7.53
N LEU A 64 -6.18 5.66 8.51
CA LEU A 64 -4.75 5.94 8.31
C LEU A 64 -3.97 4.69 7.87
N ILE A 65 -4.44 3.51 8.25
CA ILE A 65 -3.82 2.23 7.90
C ILE A 65 -3.68 2.01 6.38
N TYR A 66 -4.50 2.67 5.57
CA TYR A 66 -4.48 2.57 4.10
C TYR A 66 -3.86 3.79 3.41
N SER A 67 -3.21 4.67 4.17
CA SER A 67 -2.67 5.93 3.67
C SER A 67 -1.17 5.82 3.40
N SER A 68 -0.75 6.29 2.23
CA SER A 68 0.66 6.37 1.82
C SER A 68 1.13 7.82 1.81
N TYR A 69 2.34 8.07 2.33
CA TYR A 69 3.00 9.38 2.24
C TYR A 69 3.94 9.41 1.03
N ASP A 70 3.95 10.52 0.28
CA ASP A 70 4.87 10.76 -0.85
C ASP A 70 6.13 11.47 -0.34
N TRP A 71 7.27 10.77 -0.38
CA TRP A 71 8.58 11.34 -0.08
C TRP A 71 9.17 12.15 -1.24
N GLY A 72 8.52 12.13 -2.41
CA GLY A 72 8.93 12.77 -3.65
C GLY A 72 9.48 11.77 -4.68
N ASN A 73 9.48 12.16 -5.96
CA ASN A 73 9.99 11.34 -7.06
C ASN A 73 9.35 9.93 -7.15
N GLY A 74 8.07 9.81 -6.78
CA GLY A 74 7.33 8.55 -6.80
C GLY A 74 7.69 7.58 -5.67
N ASP A 75 8.38 8.04 -4.63
CA ASP A 75 8.69 7.27 -3.43
C ASP A 75 7.53 7.33 -2.43
N PHE A 76 6.53 6.48 -2.65
CA PHE A 76 5.38 6.34 -1.74
C PHE A 76 5.65 5.30 -0.68
N GLU A 77 5.16 5.56 0.53
CA GLU A 77 5.33 4.66 1.66
C GLU A 77 4.10 4.64 2.58
N GLU A 78 3.59 3.44 2.89
CA GLU A 78 2.64 3.19 3.98
C GLU A 78 3.36 2.83 5.29
N ALA A 79 2.70 2.99 6.43
CA ALA A 79 3.31 2.71 7.75
C ALA A 79 3.82 1.27 7.91
N ILE A 80 3.15 0.29 7.29
CA ILE A 80 3.59 -1.11 7.31
C ILE A 80 4.89 -1.32 6.54
N GLU A 81 5.13 -0.52 5.50
CA GLU A 81 6.34 -0.59 4.69
C GLU A 81 7.52 0.05 5.45
N GLY A 82 7.26 1.11 6.21
CA GLY A 82 8.18 1.67 7.21
C GLY A 82 8.62 0.64 8.25
N ALA A 83 7.67 -0.12 8.80
CA ALA A 83 7.98 -1.24 9.68
C ALA A 83 8.81 -2.32 8.96
N GLY A 84 8.46 -2.61 7.71
CA GLY A 84 9.11 -3.56 6.82
C GLY A 84 10.60 -3.27 6.61
N HIS A 85 10.96 -2.08 6.15
CA HIS A 85 12.36 -1.78 5.84
C HIS A 85 13.22 -1.47 7.07
N LYS A 86 12.59 -1.26 8.23
CA LYS A 86 13.26 -1.16 9.53
C LYS A 86 13.39 -2.49 10.28
N GLY A 87 12.81 -3.59 9.78
CA GLY A 87 12.83 -4.88 10.49
C GLY A 87 11.94 -4.92 11.73
N ASN A 88 11.01 -3.97 11.87
CA ASN A 88 10.15 -3.85 13.05
C ASN A 88 8.95 -4.80 12.94
N LYS A 89 9.19 -6.06 13.30
CA LYS A 89 8.20 -7.14 13.24
C LYS A 89 6.99 -6.88 14.13
N GLU A 90 7.17 -6.21 15.26
CA GLU A 90 6.09 -5.95 16.20
C GLU A 90 5.06 -5.00 15.58
N VAL A 91 5.52 -3.87 15.02
CA VAL A 91 4.64 -2.94 14.31
C VAL A 91 4.04 -3.57 13.06
N ALA A 92 4.83 -4.29 12.26
CA ALA A 92 4.33 -4.95 11.05
C ALA A 92 3.22 -5.96 11.36
N ASN A 93 3.41 -6.83 12.37
CA ASN A 93 2.39 -7.81 12.75
C ASN A 93 1.15 -7.13 13.35
N TYR A 94 1.30 -6.10 14.18
CA TYR A 94 0.17 -5.33 14.68
C TYR A 94 -0.65 -4.71 13.54
N LEU A 95 -0.01 -4.08 12.57
CA LEU A 95 -0.70 -3.50 11.41
C LEU A 95 -1.42 -4.58 10.59
N ILE A 96 -0.82 -5.76 10.42
CA ILE A 96 -1.47 -6.91 9.75
C ILE A 96 -2.71 -7.37 10.52
N GLU A 97 -2.63 -7.46 11.86
CA GLU A 97 -3.78 -7.81 12.72
C GLU A 97 -4.92 -6.78 12.61
N GLN A 98 -4.60 -5.50 12.36
CA GLN A 98 -5.57 -4.44 12.09
C GLN A 98 -6.07 -4.41 10.63
N GLY A 99 -5.60 -5.32 9.76
CA GLY A 99 -6.05 -5.44 8.38
C GLY A 99 -5.28 -4.58 7.37
N ALA A 100 -4.02 -4.21 7.67
CA ALA A 100 -3.14 -3.57 6.70
C ALA A 100 -2.88 -4.48 5.49
N ARG A 101 -2.70 -3.86 4.31
CA ARG A 101 -2.40 -4.56 3.07
C ARG A 101 -0.91 -4.91 3.06
N VAL A 102 -0.58 -6.17 3.33
CA VAL A 102 0.81 -6.63 3.31
C VAL A 102 1.34 -6.75 1.88
N ASN A 103 2.58 -6.32 1.65
CA ASN A 103 3.27 -6.43 0.37
C ASN A 103 4.40 -7.48 0.41
N LEU A 104 5.02 -7.75 -0.75
CA LEU A 104 6.10 -8.73 -0.88
C LEU A 104 7.34 -8.40 -0.02
N PHE A 105 7.65 -7.11 0.18
CA PHE A 105 8.80 -6.65 0.95
C PHE A 105 8.63 -6.91 2.46
N VAL A 106 7.45 -6.60 3.00
CA VAL A 106 7.10 -6.88 4.41
C VAL A 106 7.04 -8.39 4.64
N LEU A 107 6.44 -9.16 3.73
CA LEU A 107 6.44 -10.63 3.81
C LEU A 107 7.87 -11.21 3.78
N THR A 108 8.76 -10.59 3.01
CA THR A 108 10.18 -10.96 2.97
C THR A 108 10.87 -10.66 4.29
N MET A 109 10.64 -9.48 4.88
CA MET A 109 11.15 -9.14 6.21
C MET A 109 10.63 -10.07 7.30
N LEU A 110 9.38 -10.52 7.20
CA LEU A 110 8.75 -11.44 8.14
C LEU A 110 9.11 -12.92 7.91
N GLY A 111 9.98 -13.23 6.93
CA GLY A 111 10.44 -14.58 6.64
C GLY A 111 9.34 -15.52 6.15
N LYS A 112 8.33 -15.00 5.45
CA LYS A 112 7.21 -15.79 4.93
C LYS A 112 7.61 -16.53 3.65
N THR A 113 8.62 -17.40 3.73
CA THR A 113 9.18 -18.16 2.59
C THR A 113 8.10 -18.78 1.70
N ASN A 114 7.14 -19.46 2.32
CA ASN A 114 6.07 -20.19 1.62
C ASN A 114 5.09 -19.28 0.84
N LEU A 115 5.17 -17.97 1.02
CA LEU A 115 4.40 -16.98 0.26
C LEU A 115 5.29 -16.24 -0.74
N VAL A 116 6.50 -15.89 -0.32
CA VAL A 116 7.45 -15.10 -1.13
C VAL A 116 7.99 -15.90 -2.31
N LYS A 117 8.48 -17.13 -2.08
CA LYS A 117 9.09 -17.94 -3.16
C LYS A 117 8.08 -18.26 -4.28
N PRO A 118 6.86 -18.74 -4.01
CA PRO A 118 5.89 -18.99 -5.07
C PRO A 118 5.51 -17.73 -5.86
N MET A 119 5.43 -16.56 -5.20
CA MET A 119 5.17 -15.30 -5.89
C MET A 119 6.32 -14.94 -6.85
N LEU A 120 7.57 -15.11 -6.42
CA LEU A 120 8.74 -14.87 -7.27
C LEU A 120 8.87 -15.91 -8.40
N GLU A 121 8.43 -17.14 -8.19
CA GLU A 121 8.36 -18.15 -9.26
C GLU A 121 7.29 -17.80 -10.30
N ALA A 122 6.11 -17.35 -9.86
CA ALA A 122 5.04 -16.91 -10.76
C ALA A 122 5.40 -15.62 -11.51
N TYR A 123 6.13 -14.70 -10.86
CA TYR A 123 6.51 -13.41 -11.43
C TYR A 123 8.01 -13.10 -11.22
N PRO A 124 8.91 -13.73 -12.00
CA PRO A 124 10.36 -13.67 -11.76
C PRO A 124 10.97 -12.27 -11.74
N ASN A 125 10.44 -11.34 -12.54
CA ASN A 125 10.94 -9.96 -12.58
C ASN A 125 10.73 -9.20 -11.26
N LEU A 126 9.83 -9.66 -10.38
CA LEU A 126 9.60 -9.01 -9.09
C LEU A 126 10.83 -9.05 -8.18
N ILE A 127 11.79 -9.95 -8.42
CA ILE A 127 13.00 -10.04 -7.60
C ILE A 127 13.82 -8.75 -7.62
N PHE A 128 13.77 -7.98 -8.71
CA PHE A 128 14.48 -6.70 -8.86
C PHE A 128 13.56 -5.49 -8.62
N SER A 129 12.40 -5.70 -8.00
CA SER A 129 11.51 -4.61 -7.60
C SER A 129 12.16 -3.74 -6.53
N LYS A 130 11.77 -2.47 -6.55
CA LYS A 130 12.22 -1.44 -5.61
C LYS A 130 11.08 -1.19 -4.63
N GLY A 131 11.34 -1.38 -3.34
CA GLY A 131 10.45 -0.97 -2.27
C GLY A 131 10.65 0.50 -1.91
N PRO A 132 10.12 0.94 -0.75
CA PRO A 132 10.33 2.30 -0.26
C PRO A 132 11.82 2.67 -0.24
N HIS A 133 12.12 3.90 -0.65
CA HIS A 133 13.49 4.43 -0.75
C HIS A 133 14.41 3.62 -1.67
N GLY A 134 13.85 2.82 -2.57
CA GLY A 134 14.62 1.94 -3.45
C GLY A 134 15.17 0.69 -2.78
N LEU A 135 14.74 0.37 -1.56
CA LEU A 135 15.23 -0.78 -0.80
C LEU A 135 14.72 -2.09 -1.40
N THR A 136 15.62 -3.04 -1.62
CA THR A 136 15.30 -4.28 -2.34
C THR A 136 14.76 -5.35 -1.39
N LEU A 137 14.29 -6.47 -1.94
CA LEU A 137 13.92 -7.65 -1.14
C LEU A 137 15.11 -8.16 -0.29
N LEU A 138 16.35 -8.01 -0.77
CA LEU A 138 17.55 -8.43 -0.04
C LEU A 138 17.74 -7.62 1.24
N HIS A 139 17.53 -6.29 1.19
CA HIS A 139 17.54 -5.44 2.38
C HIS A 139 16.50 -5.89 3.40
N HIS A 140 15.27 -6.14 2.94
CA HIS A 140 14.18 -6.58 3.81
C HIS A 140 14.49 -7.94 4.45
N ALA A 141 15.06 -8.88 3.70
CA ALA A 141 15.49 -10.16 4.24
C ALA A 141 16.62 -10.01 5.28
N GLU A 142 17.56 -9.07 5.06
CA GLU A 142 18.65 -8.79 6.00
C GLU A 142 18.13 -8.23 7.32
N VAL A 143 17.31 -7.18 7.29
CA VAL A 143 16.73 -6.58 8.51
C VAL A 143 15.70 -7.49 9.19
N GLY A 144 15.17 -8.49 8.46
CA GLY A 144 14.35 -9.56 9.00
C GLY A 144 15.13 -10.55 9.88
N GLY A 145 16.46 -10.55 9.85
CA GLY A 145 17.31 -11.39 10.71
C GLY A 145 17.10 -12.89 10.48
N GLU A 146 17.26 -13.69 11.55
CA GLU A 146 17.28 -15.17 11.44
C GLU A 146 16.02 -15.76 10.79
N GLN A 147 14.85 -15.15 11.04
CA GLN A 147 13.57 -15.59 10.45
C GLN A 147 13.57 -15.50 8.92
N SER A 148 14.33 -14.57 8.35
CA SER A 148 14.33 -14.25 6.92
C SER A 148 15.62 -14.70 6.22
N LYS A 149 16.49 -15.41 6.93
CA LYS A 149 17.78 -15.89 6.44
C LYS A 149 17.66 -16.83 5.24
N GLU A 150 16.65 -17.68 5.23
CA GLU A 150 16.38 -18.54 4.09
C GLU A 150 16.08 -17.72 2.82
N LEU A 151 15.23 -16.69 2.96
CA LEU A 151 14.93 -15.78 1.86
C LEU A 151 16.13 -14.95 1.46
N TYR A 152 16.95 -14.49 2.41
CA TYR A 152 18.21 -13.80 2.12
C TYR A 152 19.10 -14.64 1.20
N ASN A 153 19.34 -15.91 1.58
CA ASN A 153 20.16 -16.82 0.80
C ASN A 153 19.56 -17.12 -0.58
N TYR A 154 18.24 -17.34 -0.64
CA TYR A 154 17.53 -17.57 -1.90
C TYR A 154 17.64 -16.37 -2.85
N LEU A 155 17.47 -15.14 -2.35
CA LEU A 155 17.58 -13.92 -3.16
C LEU A 155 19.00 -13.73 -3.70
N MET A 156 20.02 -14.00 -2.88
CA MET A 156 21.42 -14.00 -3.31
C MET A 156 21.69 -15.04 -4.40
N GLU A 157 21.19 -16.27 -4.24
CA GLU A 157 21.30 -17.35 -5.23
C GLU A 157 20.64 -16.97 -6.57
N LYS A 158 19.52 -16.24 -6.51
CA LYS A 158 18.82 -15.71 -7.68
C LYS A 158 19.46 -14.45 -8.27
N GLY A 159 20.60 -14.00 -7.75
CA GLY A 159 21.41 -12.92 -8.31
C GLY A 159 21.05 -11.52 -7.82
N LEU A 160 20.15 -11.37 -6.84
CA LEU A 160 19.92 -10.08 -6.19
C LEU A 160 21.03 -9.83 -5.16
N THR A 161 22.01 -9.00 -5.50
CA THR A 161 23.16 -8.68 -4.63
C THR A 161 23.12 -7.26 -4.04
N GLN A 162 22.31 -6.37 -4.61
CA GLN A 162 22.17 -4.99 -4.16
C GLN A 162 21.03 -4.86 -3.14
N LYS A 163 21.30 -4.18 -2.03
CA LYS A 163 20.32 -3.89 -0.97
C LYS A 163 19.47 -2.65 -1.25
N SER A 164 19.94 -1.77 -2.12
CA SER A 164 19.20 -0.59 -2.58
C SER A 164 19.48 -0.35 -4.05
N MET A 165 18.50 0.21 -4.75
CA MET A 165 18.61 0.65 -6.15
C MET A 165 17.95 2.02 -6.29
N LYS A 166 18.58 2.92 -7.04
CA LYS A 166 18.06 4.27 -7.26
C LYS A 166 16.65 4.25 -7.88
N LEU A 167 15.71 5.02 -7.31
CA LEU A 167 14.43 5.33 -7.95
C LEU A 167 14.69 6.15 -9.22
N ARG A 168 13.88 5.93 -10.27
CA ARG A 168 14.11 6.55 -11.59
C ARG A 168 13.52 7.94 -11.68
#